data_AF-A0A849DWF0-F1
#
_entry.id   AF-A0A849DWF0-F1
#
_cell.length_a   1.000
_cell.length_b   1.000
_cell.length_c   1.000
_cell.angle_alpha   90.00
_cell.angle_beta   90.00
_cell.angle_gamma   90.00
#
_symmetry.space_group_name_H-M   'P 1'
#
loop_
_entity.id
_entity.type
_entity.pdbx_description
1 polymer ?
#
loop_
_entity_poly.entity_id
_entity_poly.type
_entity_poly.pdbx_seq_one_letter_code
_entity_poly.pdbx_strand_id
1 'polypeptide(L)' 'MEKMDKTNLICFCNAVTAGDIWEAIDTKNLKSTGEVMGATYAAGLCGSCLDKVDSVTKDYLARRKSH' A
#
# COMPACT_ATOMS: atom_id res chain seq x y z
N MET A 1 -12.53 9.09 10.60
CA MET A 1 -11.43 8.49 9.82
C MET A 1 -11.08 9.46 8.72
N GLU A 2 -9.92 10.11 8.81
CA GLU A 2 -9.48 11.06 7.78
C GLU A 2 -9.30 10.33 6.44
N LYS A 3 -9.66 11.02 5.34
CA LYS A 3 -9.54 10.49 3.98
C LYS A 3 -8.06 10.44 3.62
N MET A 4 -7.51 9.25 3.40
CA MET A 4 -6.13 9.08 2.94
C MET A 4 -6.00 9.52 1.47
N ASP A 5 -5.07 10.43 1.20
CA ASP A 5 -4.75 10.92 -0.14
C ASP A 5 -3.70 10.03 -0.83
N LYS A 6 -3.73 9.97 -2.17
CA LYS A 6 -2.76 9.20 -2.98
C LYS A 6 -1.33 9.67 -2.77
N THR A 7 -1.09 10.95 -2.50
CA THR A 7 0.26 11.50 -2.29
C THR A 7 0.82 11.22 -0.90
N ASN A 8 0.05 10.62 0.00
CA ASN A 8 0.52 10.32 1.35
C ASN A 8 1.70 9.34 1.29
N LEU A 9 2.86 9.79 1.78
CA LEU A 9 4.04 8.94 1.88
C LEU A 9 3.83 7.85 2.94
N ILE A 10 3.96 6.59 2.51
CA ILE A 10 3.79 5.40 3.35
C ILE A 10 5.13 4.83 3.76
N CYS A 11 6.05 4.66 2.81
CA CYS A 11 7.42 4.20 3.07
C CYS A 11 8.41 5.32 2.76
N PHE A 12 9.05 5.87 3.79
CA PHE A 12 10.07 6.90 3.61
C PHE A 12 11.32 6.37 2.90
N CYS A 13 11.79 5.18 3.30
CA CYS A 13 13.02 4.60 2.76
C CYS A 13 13.01 4.35 1.25
N ASN A 14 11.87 3.90 0.73
CA ASN A 14 11.72 3.54 -0.69
C ASN A 14 10.79 4.51 -1.43
N ALA A 15 10.51 5.68 -0.84
CA ALA A 15 9.66 6.72 -1.41
C ALA A 15 8.29 6.22 -1.92
N VAL A 16 7.66 5.26 -1.22
CA VAL A 16 6.38 4.65 -1.65
C VAL A 16 5.21 5.42 -1.04
N THR A 17 4.28 5.86 -1.88
CA THR A 17 3.04 6.56 -1.52
C THR A 17 1.83 5.61 -1.44
N ALA A 18 0.70 6.11 -0.93
CA ALA A 18 -0.56 5.36 -0.97
C ALA A 18 -1.02 5.10 -2.40
N GLY A 19 -0.80 6.07 -3.30
CA GLY A 19 -1.09 5.96 -4.72
C GLY A 19 -0.34 4.81 -5.38
N ASP A 20 0.96 4.68 -5.10
CA ASP A 20 1.79 3.59 -5.63
C ASP A 20 1.28 2.21 -5.17
N ILE A 21 0.84 2.10 -3.91
CA ILE A 21 0.24 0.87 -3.38
C ILE A 21 -1.07 0.55 -4.10
N TRP A 22 -1.95 1.54 -4.27
CA TRP A 22 -3.24 1.35 -4.93
C TRP A 22 -3.06 0.97 -6.41
N GLU A 23 -2.17 1.67 -7.12
CA GLU A 23 -1.83 1.36 -8.51
C GLU A 23 -1.25 -0.04 -8.65
N ALA A 24 -0.33 -0.45 -7.78
CA ALA A 24 0.22 -1.80 -7.80
C ALA A 24 -0.89 -2.85 -7.58
N ILE A 25 -1.82 -2.62 -6.65
CA ILE A 25 -2.96 -3.52 -6.40
C ILE A 25 -3.84 -3.66 -7.64
N ASP A 26 -4.15 -2.57 -8.33
CA ASP A 26 -5.06 -2.61 -9.47
C ASP A 26 -4.39 -3.18 -10.73
N THR A 27 -3.18 -2.70 -11.05
CA THR A 27 -2.46 -3.08 -12.28
C THR A 27 -1.96 -4.52 -12.24
N LYS A 28 -1.59 -5.03 -11.06
CA LYS A 28 -1.07 -6.40 -10.88
C LYS A 28 -2.08 -7.33 -10.21
N ASN A 29 -3.30 -6.86 -9.96
CA ASN A 29 -4.38 -7.58 -9.27
C ASN A 29 -3.96 -8.22 -7.93
N LEU A 30 -3.14 -7.51 -7.15
CA LEU A 30 -2.63 -8.00 -5.87
C LEU A 30 -3.77 -8.16 -4.85
N LYS A 31 -3.60 -9.10 -3.91
CA LYS A 31 -4.61 -9.52 -2.92
C LYS A 31 -4.12 -9.49 -1.49
N SER A 32 -2.84 -9.19 -1.26
CA SER A 32 -2.22 -9.24 0.06
C SER A 32 -1.13 -8.19 0.26
N THR A 33 -0.84 -7.87 1.52
CA THR A 33 0.26 -6.99 1.93
C THR A 33 1.61 -7.50 1.45
N GLY A 34 1.85 -8.82 1.52
CA GLY A 34 3.11 -9.42 1.05
C GLY A 34 3.34 -9.23 -0.44
N GLU A 35 2.30 -9.38 -1.26
CA GLU A 35 2.37 -9.09 -2.69
C GLU A 35 2.64 -7.60 -2.99
N VAL A 36 2.01 -6.70 -2.24
CA VAL A 36 2.27 -5.25 -2.33
C VAL A 36 3.71 -4.93 -1.99
N MET A 37 4.24 -5.49 -0.90
CA MET A 37 5.64 -5.32 -0.51
C MET A 37 6.58 -5.86 -1.59
N GLY A 38 6.29 -7.02 -2.18
CA GLY A 38 7.07 -7.58 -3.29
C GLY A 38 7.03 -6.72 -4.55
N ALA A 39 5.90 -6.06 -4.82
CA ALA A 39 5.71 -5.24 -6.02
C ALA A 39 6.25 -3.80 -5.91
N THR A 40 6.28 -3.23 -4.71
CA THR A 40 6.62 -1.81 -4.45
C THR A 40 7.90 -1.64 -3.63
N TYR A 41 8.43 -2.72 -3.07
CA TYR A 41 9.51 -2.73 -2.09
C TYR A 41 9.21 -1.96 -0.79
N ALA A 42 7.96 -1.57 -0.54
CA ALA A 42 7.56 -0.98 0.73
C ALA A 42 7.89 -1.92 1.91
N ALA A 43 8.35 -1.35 3.02
CA ALA A 43 8.82 -2.07 4.21
C ALA A 43 10.02 -3.02 3.99
N GLY A 44 10.61 -3.09 2.78
CA GLY A 44 11.74 -3.97 2.47
C GLY A 44 13.10 -3.56 3.03
N LEU A 45 13.28 -2.29 3.42
CA LEU A 45 14.57 -1.79 3.92
C LEU A 45 14.67 -1.80 5.47
N CYS A 46 13.85 -0.99 6.15
CA CYS A 46 13.90 -0.87 7.62
C CYS A 46 12.70 -1.49 8.35
N GLY A 47 11.64 -1.89 7.63
CA GLY A 47 10.43 -2.47 8.20
C GLY A 47 9.51 -1.51 8.99
N SER A 48 9.95 -0.29 9.34
CA SER A 48 9.21 0.62 10.23
C SER A 48 7.79 1.02 9.77
N CYS A 49 7.50 0.90 8.47
CA CYS A 49 6.21 1.22 7.89
C CYS A 49 5.29 0.00 7.66
N LEU A 50 5.68 -1.20 8.12
CA LEU A 50 4.94 -2.44 7.85
C LEU A 50 3.46 -2.33 8.21
N ASP A 51 3.14 -1.88 9.42
CA ASP A 51 1.75 -1.72 9.88
C ASP A 51 0.96 -0.73 9.02
N LYS A 52 1.64 0.33 8.55
CA LYS A 52 1.04 1.34 7.66
C LYS A 52 0.76 0.77 6.27
N VAL A 53 1.71 0.00 5.72
CA VAL A 53 1.54 -0.69 4.42
C VAL A 53 0.39 -1.70 4.50
N ASP A 54 0.31 -2.46 5.59
CA ASP A 54 -0.76 -3.43 5.84
C ASP A 54 -2.15 -2.76 5.94
N SER A 55 -2.25 -1.69 6.74
CA SER A 55 -3.49 -0.92 6.88
C SER A 55 -3.95 -0.32 5.55
N VAL A 56 -3.07 0.36 4.81
CA VAL A 56 -3.39 0.95 3.50
C VAL A 56 -3.85 -0.12 2.51
N THR A 57 -3.17 -1.27 2.49
CA THR A 57 -3.49 -2.39 1.59
C THR A 57 -4.87 -2.96 1.89
N LYS A 58 -5.15 -3.27 3.16
CA LYS A 58 -6.44 -3.83 3.61
C LYS A 58 -7.59 -2.86 3.36
N ASP A 59 -7.41 -1.58 3.68
CA ASP A 59 -8.41 -0.55 3.44
C ASP A 59 -8.75 -0.42 1.95
N TYR A 60 -7.73 -0.43 1.08
CA TYR A 60 -7.95 -0.35 -0.36
C TYR A 60 -8.65 -1.59 -0.91
N LEU A 61 -8.21 -2.79 -0.51
CA LEU A 61 -8.83 -4.05 -0.92
C LEU A 61 -10.28 -4.16 -0.45
N ALA A 62 -10.62 -3.67 0.74
CA ALA A 62 -11.99 -3.64 1.25
C ALA A 62 -12.89 -2.74 0.40
N ARG A 63 -12.40 -1.55 0.00
CA ARG A 63 -13.13 -0.62 -0.88
C ARG A 63 -13.30 -1.17 -2.29
N ARG A 64 -12.28 -1.84 -2.82
CA ARG A 64 -12.30 -2.42 -4.18
C ARG A 64 -13.37 -3.50 -4.34
N LYS A 65 -13.65 -4.29 -3.29
CA LYS A 65 -14.68 -5.35 -3.31
C LYS A 65 -16.12 -4.82 -3.31
N SER A 66 -16.33 -3.53 -3.10
CA SER A 66 -17.65 -2.89 -3.09
C SER A 66 -18.13 -2.45 -4.49
N HIS A 67 -17.38 -2.78 -5.54
CA HIS A 67 -17.71 -2.57 -6.95
C HIS A 67 -17.56 -3.89 -7.73
#